data_AF-A0A3P7MSH8-F1
#
_entry.id   AF-A0A3P7MSH8-F1
#
_cell.length_a   1.000
_cell.length_b   1.000
_cell.length_c   1.000
_cell.angle_alpha   90.00
_cell.angle_beta   90.00
_cell.angle_gamma   90.00
#
_symmetry.space_group_name_H-M   'P 1'
#
loop_
_entity.id
_entity.type
_entity.pdbx_description
1 polymer ?
#
loop_
_entity_poly.entity_id
_entity_poly.type
_entity_poly.pdbx_seq_one_letter_code
_entity_poly.pdbx_strand_id
1 'polypeptide(L)'
;MVVDYSRLALQSTLLSKRKLNWFVAEGLVSGWDDPRMPTVRGILRHGLTPEGLRQFVLAQGSSRSTAVMEWDKIWAFNKKVLEPITPRYTGLYLDVASAPAGNAKAPQGLVAVNVTGQTRAETKSVR
;
A
#
# COMPACT_ATOMS: atom_id res chain seq x y z
N MET A 1 -1.65 -37.24 13.90
CA MET A 1 -0.39 -36.67 13.37
C MET A 1 -0.50 -35.16 13.43
N VAL A 2 0.30 -34.50 14.28
CA VAL A 2 0.36 -33.04 14.35
C VAL A 2 1.45 -32.58 13.38
N VAL A 3 1.15 -31.58 12.55
CA VAL A 3 2.08 -31.02 11.57
C VAL A 3 2.26 -29.54 11.87
N ASP A 4 3.50 -29.16 12.17
CA ASP A 4 3.87 -27.79 12.47
C ASP A 4 4.60 -27.15 11.28
N TYR A 5 4.42 -25.83 11.16
CA TYR A 5 5.03 -24.98 10.15
C TYR A 5 5.75 -23.80 10.80
N SER A 6 6.70 -23.21 10.08
CA SER A 6 7.40 -22.02 10.55
C SER A 6 6.48 -20.80 10.55
N ARG A 7 6.75 -19.88 11.48
CA ARG A 7 6.06 -18.60 11.55
C ARG A 7 6.67 -17.63 10.54
N LEU A 8 5.83 -16.83 9.91
CA LEU A 8 6.29 -15.71 9.09
C LEU A 8 6.98 -14.67 9.98
N ALA A 9 8.19 -14.29 9.61
CA ALA A 9 8.91 -13.17 10.20
C ALA A 9 9.24 -12.16 9.09
N LEU A 10 9.00 -10.89 9.36
CA LEU A 10 9.33 -9.78 8.46
C LEU A 10 10.45 -8.94 9.06
N GLN A 11 11.36 -8.46 8.22
CA GLN A 11 12.39 -7.54 8.65
C GLN A 11 11.79 -6.22 9.14
N SER A 12 12.44 -5.61 10.13
CA SER A 12 12.04 -4.32 10.71
C SER A 12 10.58 -4.26 11.17
N THR A 13 9.99 -5.40 11.55
CA THR A 13 8.55 -5.50 11.86
C THR A 13 8.31 -6.18 13.20
N LEU A 14 7.43 -5.59 14.00
CA LEU A 14 6.98 -6.17 15.26
C LEU A 14 5.63 -6.84 15.08
N LEU A 15 5.56 -8.15 15.30
CA LEU A 15 4.31 -8.93 15.16
C LEU A 15 3.63 -9.25 16.50
N SER A 16 4.28 -8.92 17.63
CA SER A 16 3.74 -9.20 18.96
C SER A 16 2.52 -8.32 19.26
N LYS A 17 1.36 -8.93 19.50
CA LYS A 17 0.13 -8.24 19.92
C LYS A 17 0.35 -7.28 21.09
N ARG A 18 1.18 -7.67 22.07
CA ARG A 18 1.50 -6.80 23.22
C ARG A 18 2.18 -5.49 22.79
N LYS A 19 3.15 -5.57 21.88
CA LYS A 19 3.85 -4.38 21.35
C LYS A 19 2.95 -3.54 20.45
N LEU A 20 2.11 -4.18 19.63
CA LEU A 20 1.14 -3.48 18.80
C LEU A 20 0.07 -2.75 19.64
N ASN A 21 -0.43 -3.38 20.70
CA ASN A 21 -1.33 -2.73 21.65
C ASN A 21 -0.67 -1.49 22.28
N TRP A 22 0.62 -1.57 22.61
CA TRP A 22 1.35 -0.44 23.18
C TRP A 22 1.42 0.75 22.23
N PHE A 23 1.68 0.53 20.93
CA PHE A 23 1.64 1.61 19.93
C PHE A 23 0.28 2.31 19.83
N VAL A 24 -0.80 1.53 19.91
CA VAL A 24 -2.17 2.07 19.87
C VAL A 24 -2.49 2.83 21.15
N ALA A 25 -2.08 2.31 22.31
CA ALA A 25 -2.32 2.94 23.61
C ALA A 25 -1.56 4.26 23.76
N GLU A 26 -0.34 4.34 23.24
CA GLU A 26 0.50 5.55 23.27
C GLU A 26 0.12 6.57 22.19
N GLY A 27 -0.85 6.26 21.31
CA GLY A 27 -1.27 7.17 20.24
C GLY A 27 -0.22 7.39 19.14
N LEU A 28 0.81 6.54 19.05
CA LEU A 28 1.85 6.61 18.02
C LEU A 28 1.32 6.23 16.62
N VAL A 29 0.17 5.55 16.58
CA VAL A 29 -0.57 5.18 15.37
C VAL A 29 -2.01 5.62 15.51
N SER A 30 -2.67 5.91 14.38
CA SER A 30 -4.09 6.31 14.36
C SER A 30 -5.04 5.20 14.82
N GLY A 31 -4.61 3.94 14.78
CA GLY A 31 -5.37 2.80 15.26
C GLY A 31 -4.88 1.48 14.66
N TRP A 32 -5.69 0.43 14.79
CA TRP A 32 -5.39 -0.91 14.26
C TRP A 32 -5.36 -0.99 12.73
N ASP A 33 -6.05 -0.06 12.09
CA ASP A 33 -6.18 0.04 10.64
C ASP A 33 -5.20 1.07 10.06
N ASP A 34 -4.20 1.50 10.83
CA ASP A 34 -3.17 2.43 10.36
C ASP A 34 -2.28 1.75 9.29
N PRO A 35 -1.96 2.39 8.14
CA PRO A 35 -1.08 1.83 7.11
C PRO A 35 0.31 1.42 7.60
N ARG A 36 0.79 2.00 8.71
CA ARG A 36 2.08 1.69 9.33
C ARG A 36 2.04 0.42 10.17
N MET A 37 0.84 -0.06 10.52
CA MET A 37 0.67 -1.27 11.31
C MET A 37 0.82 -2.51 10.43
N PRO A 38 1.56 -3.53 10.87
CA PRO A 38 1.72 -4.79 10.14
C PRO A 38 0.49 -5.71 10.32
N THR A 39 -0.70 -5.12 10.32
CA THR A 39 -1.98 -5.82 10.40
C THR A 39 -2.54 -6.02 8.99
N VAL A 40 -3.36 -7.04 8.78
CA VAL A 40 -4.01 -7.24 7.48
C VAL A 40 -4.79 -5.99 7.07
N ARG A 41 -5.52 -5.36 7.99
CA ARG A 41 -6.27 -4.13 7.72
C ARG A 41 -5.37 -2.94 7.40
N GLY A 42 -4.29 -2.75 8.15
CA GLY A 42 -3.31 -1.69 7.90
C GLY A 42 -2.68 -1.82 6.52
N ILE A 43 -2.21 -3.01 6.17
CA ILE A 43 -1.58 -3.29 4.88
C ILE A 43 -2.57 -3.15 3.71
N LEU A 44 -3.83 -3.58 3.88
CA LEU A 44 -4.88 -3.34 2.89
C LEU A 44 -5.18 -1.85 2.71
N ARG A 45 -5.24 -1.08 3.82
CA ARG A 45 -5.41 0.39 3.75
C ARG A 45 -4.20 1.08 3.11
N HIS A 46 -3.00 0.52 3.24
CA HIS A 46 -1.80 0.98 2.54
C HIS A 46 -1.88 0.77 1.01
N GLY A 47 -2.86 0.00 0.50
CA GLY A 47 -3.03 -0.24 -0.93
C GLY A 47 -2.54 -1.62 -1.39
N LEU A 48 -2.33 -2.56 -0.45
CA LEU A 48 -2.14 -3.96 -0.83
C LEU A 48 -3.48 -4.54 -1.32
N THR A 49 -3.45 -5.19 -2.48
CA THR A 49 -4.60 -5.93 -2.97
C THR A 49 -4.73 -7.28 -2.24
N PRO A 50 -5.96 -7.75 -1.95
CA PRO A 50 -6.16 -9.09 -1.38
C PRO A 50 -5.58 -10.20 -2.26
N GLU A 51 -5.56 -9.99 -3.58
CA GLU A 51 -4.95 -10.91 -4.53
C GLU A 51 -3.43 -10.97 -4.39
N GLY A 52 -2.76 -9.81 -4.35
CA GLY A 52 -1.32 -9.75 -4.11
C GLY A 52 -0.90 -10.40 -2.79
N LEU A 53 -1.70 -10.22 -1.73
CA LEU A 53 -1.47 -10.89 -0.45
C LEU A 53 -1.56 -12.42 -0.56
N ARG A 54 -2.59 -12.94 -1.25
CA ARG A 54 -2.74 -14.39 -1.47
C ARG A 54 -1.58 -14.96 -2.28
N GLN A 55 -1.19 -14.28 -3.36
CA GLN A 55 -0.06 -14.70 -4.19
C GLN A 55 1.25 -14.75 -3.38
N PHE A 56 1.47 -13.77 -2.51
CA PHE A 56 2.62 -13.77 -1.60
C PHE A 56 2.60 -14.97 -0.63
N VAL A 57 1.47 -15.26 0.00
CA VAL A 57 1.35 -16.40 0.93
C VAL A 57 1.55 -17.74 0.22
N LEU A 58 1.00 -17.90 -0.98
CA LEU A 58 1.20 -19.09 -1.81
C LEU A 58 2.66 -19.26 -2.24
N ALA A 59 3.32 -18.17 -2.64
CA ALA A 59 4.71 -18.18 -3.04
C ALA A 59 5.67 -18.48 -1.88
N GLN A 60 5.36 -18.02 -0.66
CA GLN A 60 6.14 -18.35 0.53
C GLN A 60 6.06 -19.85 0.85
N GLY A 61 4.89 -20.46 0.64
CA GLY A 61 4.66 -21.88 0.83
C GLY A 61 4.79 -22.35 2.28
N SER A 62 4.56 -23.64 2.48
CA SER A 62 4.73 -24.29 3.78
C SER A 62 6.18 -24.74 3.95
N SER A 63 6.88 -24.18 4.94
CA SER A 63 8.23 -24.60 5.30
C SER A 63 8.31 -24.86 6.81
N ARG A 64 9.25 -25.71 7.23
CA ARG A 64 9.62 -25.87 8.64
C ARG A 64 10.76 -24.93 9.06
N SER A 65 11.47 -24.37 8.09
CA SER A 65 12.55 -23.41 8.36
C SER A 65 11.99 -22.00 8.55
N THR A 66 12.47 -21.32 9.57
CA THR A 66 12.14 -19.91 9.83
C THR A 66 12.94 -19.04 8.87
N ALA A 67 12.25 -18.41 7.91
CA ALA A 67 12.83 -17.43 7.01
C ALA A 67 12.36 -16.03 7.42
N VAL A 68 13.31 -15.10 7.55
CA VAL A 68 13.00 -13.68 7.72
C VAL A 68 12.90 -13.06 6.33
N MET A 69 11.75 -12.45 6.03
CA MET A 69 11.42 -11.93 4.70
C MET A 69 11.40 -10.41 4.68
N GLU A 70 11.73 -9.84 3.53
CA GLU A 70 11.66 -8.40 3.29
C GLU A 70 10.26 -7.98 2.86
N TRP A 71 9.89 -6.74 3.20
CA TRP A 71 8.65 -6.13 2.73
C TRP A 71 8.59 -5.97 1.22
N ASP A 72 9.72 -5.73 0.57
CA ASP A 72 9.81 -5.52 -0.88
C ASP A 72 9.22 -6.68 -1.68
N LYS A 73 9.32 -7.92 -1.17
CA LYS A 73 8.73 -9.09 -1.83
C LYS A 73 7.21 -9.00 -1.88
N ILE A 74 6.57 -8.59 -0.79
CA ILE A 74 5.11 -8.42 -0.74
C ILE A 74 4.67 -7.36 -1.75
N TRP A 75 5.38 -6.24 -1.79
CA TRP A 75 5.07 -5.14 -2.70
C TRP A 75 5.34 -5.48 -4.17
N ALA A 76 6.34 -6.32 -4.46
CA ALA A 76 6.60 -6.83 -5.79
C ALA A 76 5.44 -7.69 -6.33
N PHE A 77 4.84 -8.55 -5.49
CA PHE A 77 3.61 -9.29 -5.89
C PHE A 77 2.45 -8.33 -6.13
N ASN A 78 2.25 -7.35 -5.25
CA ASN A 78 1.18 -6.36 -5.43
C ASN A 78 1.33 -5.54 -6.71
N LYS A 79 2.57 -5.15 -7.04
CA LYS A 79 2.87 -4.42 -8.27
C LYS A 79 2.47 -5.20 -9.52
N LYS A 80 2.72 -6.51 -9.56
CA LYS A 80 2.30 -7.38 -10.69
C LYS A 80 0.79 -7.40 -10.88
N VAL A 81 0.02 -7.36 -9.79
CA VAL A 81 -1.45 -7.30 -9.82
C VAL A 81 -1.92 -5.91 -10.27
N LEU A 82 -1.29 -4.84 -9.78
CA LEU A 82 -1.71 -3.47 -10.03
C LEU A 82 -1.31 -2.93 -11.41
N GLU A 83 -0.17 -3.32 -11.96
CA GLU A 83 0.33 -2.83 -13.25
C GLU A 83 -0.68 -2.85 -14.41
N PRO A 84 -1.43 -3.94 -14.66
CA PRO A 84 -2.39 -3.98 -15.77
C PRO A 84 -3.69 -3.20 -15.51
N ILE A 85 -4.05 -2.97 -14.24
CA ILE A 85 -5.35 -2.38 -13.85
C ILE A 85 -5.22 -0.86 -13.59
N THR A 86 -4.03 -0.41 -13.20
CA THR A 86 -3.84 0.95 -12.66
C THR A 86 -3.70 1.99 -13.77
N PRO A 87 -4.66 2.93 -13.92
CA PRO A 87 -4.50 4.07 -14.81
C PRO A 87 -3.37 4.98 -14.32
N ARG A 88 -2.58 5.52 -15.26
CA ARG A 88 -1.44 6.38 -14.94
C ARG A 88 -1.87 7.83 -14.99
N TYR A 89 -1.67 8.54 -13.89
CA TYR A 89 -1.91 9.98 -13.78
C TYR A 89 -0.63 10.68 -13.33
N THR A 90 -0.42 11.90 -13.81
CA THR A 90 0.64 12.78 -13.31
C THR A 90 0.02 13.79 -12.36
N GLY A 91 0.40 13.71 -11.09
CA GLY A 91 0.09 14.73 -10.08
C GLY A 91 1.36 15.50 -9.73
N LEU A 92 1.22 16.81 -9.58
CA LEU A 92 2.27 17.67 -9.02
C LEU A 92 1.81 18.12 -7.64
N TYR A 93 2.66 17.96 -6.63
CA TYR A 93 2.44 18.57 -5.33
C TYR A 93 2.82 20.04 -5.46
N LEU A 94 1.84 20.88 -5.78
CA LEU A 94 2.02 22.32 -5.84
C LEU A 94 1.86 22.90 -4.44
N ASP A 95 2.89 23.59 -3.96
CA ASP A 95 2.68 24.52 -2.87
C ASP A 95 1.71 25.61 -3.35
N VAL A 96 0.68 25.89 -2.56
CA VAL A 96 -0.43 26.79 -2.92
C VAL A 96 0.08 28.19 -3.34
N ALA A 97 1.29 28.57 -2.90
CA ALA A 97 1.94 29.83 -3.23
C ALA A 97 2.51 29.91 -4.66
N SER A 98 2.73 28.79 -5.36
CA SER A 98 3.39 28.75 -6.68
C SER A 98 2.54 28.14 -7.78
N ALA A 99 1.25 27.89 -7.53
CA ALA A 99 0.36 27.29 -8.52
C ALA A 99 0.09 28.24 -9.71
N PRO A 100 0.44 27.88 -10.95
CA PRO A 100 0.04 28.66 -12.12
C PRO A 100 -1.48 28.57 -12.30
N ALA A 101 -2.12 29.72 -12.53
CA ALA A 101 -3.56 29.81 -12.76
C ALA A 101 -3.97 28.97 -13.99
N GLY A 102 -4.53 27.78 -13.77
CA GLY A 102 -4.80 26.84 -14.85
C GLY A 102 -5.92 25.83 -14.54
N ASN A 103 -7.12 26.16 -15.01
CA ASN A 103 -8.35 25.36 -15.15
C ASN A 103 -9.14 24.95 -13.89
N ALA A 104 -10.32 25.57 -13.76
CA ALA A 104 -11.34 25.49 -12.72
C ALA A 104 -12.02 24.11 -12.49
N LYS A 105 -11.42 22.99 -12.93
CA LYS A 105 -12.02 21.63 -12.84
C LYS A 105 -11.16 20.59 -12.11
N ALA A 106 -9.99 20.95 -11.60
CA ALA A 106 -9.19 20.06 -10.76
C ALA A 106 -9.56 20.23 -9.27
N PRO A 107 -9.71 19.14 -8.47
CA PRO A 107 -9.76 19.27 -7.02
C PRO A 107 -8.47 19.95 -6.51
N GLN A 108 -8.60 20.80 -5.49
CA GLN A 108 -7.47 21.59 -4.94
C GLN A 108 -6.25 20.69 -4.68
N GLY A 109 -5.11 21.03 -5.30
CA GLY A 109 -3.82 20.36 -5.08
C GLY A 109 -3.39 19.31 -6.12
N LEU A 110 -4.22 18.99 -7.13
CA LEU A 110 -3.83 18.05 -8.20
C LEU A 110 -4.04 18.66 -9.59
N VAL A 111 -2.99 19.14 -10.25
CA VAL A 111 -3.06 19.56 -11.66
C VAL A 111 -2.87 18.34 -12.55
N ALA A 112 -3.88 18.03 -13.37
CA ALA A 112 -3.78 16.99 -14.39
C ALA A 112 -2.88 17.50 -15.54
N VAL A 113 -1.64 17.01 -15.58
CA VAL A 113 -0.72 17.30 -16.70
C VAL A 113 -0.88 16.19 -17.74
N ASN A 114 -1.18 16.58 -18.98
CA ASN A 114 -1.18 15.65 -20.11
C ASN A 114 0.26 15.21 -20.39
N VAL A 115 0.59 13.97 -20.05
CA VAL A 115 1.86 13.35 -20.46
C VAL A 115 1.79 13.08 -21.96
N THR A 116 2.83 13.50 -22.67
CA THR A 116 3.03 13.28 -24.11
C THR A 116 2.67 11.83 -24.48
N GLY A 117 1.60 11.65 -25.24
CA GLY A 117 1.12 10.34 -25.71
C GLY A 117 -0.29 9.91 -25.25
N GLN A 118 -0.98 10.67 -24.40
CA GLN A 118 -2.39 10.42 -24.05
C GLN A 118 -3.32 11.46 -24.68
N THR A 119 -4.19 11.04 -25.60
CA THR A 119 -5.05 11.90 -26.43
C THR A 119 -6.39 12.29 -25.75
N ARG A 120 -6.67 11.84 -24.52
CA ARG A 120 -7.91 12.19 -23.81
C ARG A 120 -7.67 12.42 -22.32
N ALA A 121 -7.88 13.67 -21.89
CA ALA A 121 -8.09 13.98 -20.47
C ALA A 121 -9.55 13.64 -20.12
N GLU A 122 -9.78 12.52 -19.45
CA GLU A 122 -11.08 12.19 -18.89
C GLU A 122 -11.24 12.84 -17.51
N THR A 123 -12.17 13.79 -17.39
CA THR A 123 -12.61 14.29 -16.09
C THR A 123 -13.57 13.28 -15.46
N LYS A 124 -13.06 12.37 -14.62
CA LYS A 124 -13.93 11.58 -13.73
C LYS A 124 -14.17 12.37 -12.44
N SER A 125 -15.36 12.97 -12.35
CA SER A 125 -15.90 13.48 -11.10
C SER A 125 -16.22 12.27 -10.21
N VAL A 126 -15.42 12.07 -9.16
CA VAL A 126 -15.75 11.15 -8.08
C VAL A 126 -16.84 11.82 -7.26
N ARG A 127 -18.02 11.18 -7.18
CA ARG A 127 -19.11 11.57 -6.29
C ARG A 127 -18.77 11.26 -4.84
#